data_AF-A0A960JLW0-F1
#
_entry.id   AF-A0A960JLW0-F1
#
_cell.length_a   1.000
_cell.length_b   1.000
_cell.length_c   1.000
_cell.angle_alpha   90.00
_cell.angle_beta   90.00
_cell.angle_gamma   90.00
#
_symmetry.space_group_name_H-M   'P 1'
#
loop_
_entity.id
_entity.type
_entity.pdbx_description
1 polymer ?
#
loop_
_entity_poly.entity_id
_entity_poly.type
_entity_poly.pdbx_seq_one_letter_code
_entity_poly.pdbx_strand_id
1 'polypeptide(L)'
;MDDTPRLRLSIIGIVCISLFASLTARLWYLQALNREEFAATGEEFRIRTVKQAGPRGRILDRNGKILVDNRLSVVVGIVRDDLENLSSEERNDLYGALADKFNRYDIEALKRADIADAVDDPRYRPLDFIPLYRDAPAEMELFFAEHREEYPGIRVRRETVRTYPYGHIASSILGYVGHIEGSELENPDVVAAAAEAGKPYIEGGDEIGKGGVEQSMEADLRGTPGTTTVEVSRTGEVVQVVEEIPPEVGSDVWLNIDIDAQAWSEQVLKQHMSDVRGHRSKDGKVYRAPSGAAAVISPHDGTILALASVPTYDPAALVGGISTDVWEELNDPTNG
;
A
#
# COMPACT_ATOMS: atom_id res chain seq x y z
N MET A 1 74.74 32.08 -54.53
CA MET A 1 74.38 31.36 -53.29
C MET A 1 72.88 31.44 -53.19
N ASP A 2 72.21 30.35 -53.59
CA ASP A 2 70.76 30.27 -53.72
C ASP A 2 70.12 30.03 -52.34
N ASP A 3 69.55 31.07 -51.74
CA ASP A 3 68.77 30.99 -50.50
C ASP A 3 67.32 30.50 -50.71
N THR A 4 67.00 30.02 -51.91
CA THR A 4 65.68 29.52 -52.30
C THR A 4 65.19 28.27 -51.56
N PRO A 5 66.02 27.30 -51.10
CA PRO A 5 65.50 26.13 -50.39
C PRO A 5 65.09 26.44 -48.95
N ARG A 6 65.79 27.36 -48.26
CA ARG A 6 65.45 27.77 -46.88
C ARG A 6 64.11 28.51 -46.83
N LEU A 7 63.84 29.38 -47.81
CA LEU A 7 62.57 30.10 -47.92
C LEU A 7 61.39 29.15 -48.17
N ARG A 8 61.55 28.17 -49.07
CA ARG A 8 60.51 27.16 -49.37
C ARG A 8 60.22 26.26 -48.16
N LEU A 9 61.26 25.84 -47.44
CA LEU A 9 61.10 25.02 -46.23
C LEU A 9 60.35 25.79 -45.13
N SER A 10 60.65 27.08 -44.95
CA SER A 10 59.95 27.94 -44.00
C SER A 10 58.48 28.14 -44.36
N ILE A 11 58.16 28.32 -45.66
CA ILE A 11 56.76 28.45 -46.12
C ILE A 11 55.97 27.17 -45.84
N ILE A 12 56.54 25.99 -46.16
CA ILE A 12 55.88 24.70 -45.86
C ILE A 12 55.70 24.52 -44.35
N GLY A 13 56.70 24.90 -43.54
CA GLY A 13 56.61 24.87 -42.09
C GLY A 13 55.48 25.74 -41.54
N ILE A 14 55.33 26.97 -42.04
CA ILE A 14 54.25 27.88 -41.65
C ILE A 14 52.88 27.30 -42.02
N VAL A 15 52.75 26.71 -43.22
CA VAL A 15 51.50 26.06 -43.65
C VAL A 15 51.16 24.89 -42.73
N CYS A 16 52.10 23.99 -42.44
CA CYS A 16 51.88 22.86 -41.53
C CYS A 16 51.49 23.32 -40.12
N ILE A 17 52.15 24.35 -39.58
CA ILE A 17 51.83 24.91 -38.26
C ILE A 17 50.42 25.51 -38.27
N SER A 18 50.04 26.24 -39.32
CA SER A 18 48.70 26.82 -39.42
C SER A 18 47.59 25.76 -39.46
N LEU A 19 47.86 24.64 -40.13
CA LEU A 19 46.93 23.53 -40.27
C LEU A 19 46.79 22.76 -38.95
N PHE A 20 47.90 22.56 -38.23
CA PHE A 20 47.88 22.00 -36.87
C PHE A 20 47.17 22.93 -35.88
N ALA A 21 47.40 24.24 -35.98
CA ALA A 21 46.74 25.22 -35.13
C ALA A 21 45.22 25.24 -35.37
N SER A 22 44.75 25.14 -36.62
CA SER A 22 43.31 25.09 -36.90
C SER A 22 42.66 23.81 -36.38
N LEU A 23 43.33 22.66 -36.51
CA LEU A 23 42.85 21.39 -35.95
C LEU A 23 42.82 21.41 -34.43
N THR A 24 43.84 21.99 -33.79
CA THR A 24 43.92 22.12 -32.33
C THR A 24 42.84 23.08 -31.81
N ALA A 25 42.61 24.20 -32.50
CA ALA A 25 41.53 25.12 -32.17
C ALA A 25 40.15 24.48 -32.34
N ARG A 26 39.95 23.67 -33.40
CA ARG A 26 38.71 22.91 -33.60
C ARG A 26 38.51 21.85 -32.53
N LEU A 27 39.56 21.15 -32.13
CA LEU A 27 39.52 20.16 -31.07
C LEU A 27 39.22 20.81 -29.72
N TRP A 28 39.89 21.93 -29.40
CA TRP A 28 39.64 22.70 -28.19
C TRP A 28 38.19 23.24 -28.16
N TYR A 29 37.68 23.74 -29.29
CA TYR A 29 36.29 24.14 -29.43
C TYR A 29 35.33 22.98 -29.11
N LEU A 30 35.56 21.79 -29.68
CA LEU A 30 34.74 20.61 -29.39
C LEU A 30 34.88 20.12 -27.94
N GLN A 31 36.04 20.27 -27.31
CA GLN A 31 36.29 19.81 -25.94
C GLN A 31 35.89 20.80 -24.84
N ALA A 32 35.82 22.11 -25.16
CA ALA A 32 35.54 23.17 -24.19
C ALA A 32 34.09 23.69 -24.29
N LEU A 33 33.51 23.80 -25.50
CA LEU A 33 32.15 24.33 -25.69
C LEU A 33 31.06 23.25 -25.71
N ASN A 34 31.35 22.01 -26.12
CA ASN A 34 30.34 20.93 -26.16
C ASN A 34 30.43 19.98 -24.95
N ARG A 35 31.18 20.32 -23.89
CA ARG A 35 31.25 19.49 -22.69
C ARG A 35 29.89 19.35 -21.98
N GLU A 36 29.09 20.40 -22.01
CA GLU A 36 27.79 20.43 -21.32
C GLU A 36 26.72 19.62 -22.08
N GLU A 37 26.80 19.54 -23.41
CA GLU A 37 25.83 18.80 -24.23
C GLU A 37 26.09 17.28 -24.23
N PHE A 38 27.35 16.85 -24.10
CA PHE A 38 27.71 15.42 -23.97
C PHE A 38 27.78 14.92 -22.51
N ALA A 39 27.96 15.79 -21.52
CA ALA A 39 27.83 15.40 -20.11
C ALA A 39 26.38 15.02 -19.75
N ALA A 40 25.40 15.59 -20.44
CA ALA A 40 23.98 15.25 -20.27
C ALA A 40 23.56 13.95 -20.98
N THR A 41 24.41 13.36 -21.85
CA THR A 41 24.04 12.17 -22.65
C THR A 41 24.57 10.85 -22.04
N GLY A 42 25.14 10.89 -20.82
CA GLY A 42 25.77 9.74 -20.18
C GLY A 42 24.89 8.93 -19.22
N GLU A 43 23.68 9.40 -18.92
CA GLU A 43 22.75 8.69 -18.05
C GLU A 43 21.66 8.05 -18.89
N GLU A 44 21.65 6.72 -18.95
CA GLU A 44 20.59 5.95 -19.55
C GLU A 44 19.36 6.05 -18.64
N PHE A 45 18.51 7.05 -18.87
CA PHE A 45 17.27 7.22 -18.13
C PHE A 45 16.26 6.17 -18.55
N ARG A 46 15.60 5.55 -17.56
CA ARG A 46 14.54 4.57 -17.81
C ARG A 46 13.20 5.16 -17.39
N ILE A 47 12.21 5.07 -18.26
CA ILE A 47 10.82 5.38 -17.90
C ILE A 47 10.26 4.22 -17.09
N ARG A 48 9.66 4.53 -15.93
CA ARG A 48 8.93 3.58 -15.10
C ARG A 48 7.56 4.14 -14.74
N THR A 49 6.54 3.29 -14.73
CA THR A 49 5.19 3.65 -14.28
C THR A 49 4.94 3.06 -12.91
N VAL A 50 4.60 3.92 -11.95
CA VAL A 50 4.15 3.56 -10.60
C VAL A 50 2.63 3.69 -10.58
N LYS A 51 1.94 2.70 -10.04
CA LYS A 51 0.48 2.74 -9.87
C LYS A 51 0.16 3.13 -8.43
N GLN A 52 -0.90 3.91 -8.24
CA GLN A 52 -1.42 4.28 -6.93
C GLN A 52 -2.86 3.79 -6.80
N ALA A 53 -3.17 3.04 -5.75
CA ALA A 53 -4.51 2.53 -5.51
C ALA A 53 -5.52 3.69 -5.36
N GLY A 54 -6.70 3.52 -5.97
CA GLY A 54 -7.77 4.50 -5.85
C GLY A 54 -8.58 4.34 -4.55
N PRO A 55 -9.05 5.43 -3.92
CA PRO A 55 -9.89 5.33 -2.74
C PRO A 55 -11.15 4.50 -3.01
N ARG A 56 -11.51 3.61 -2.07
CA ARG A 56 -12.73 2.80 -2.19
C ARG A 56 -13.98 3.65 -1.96
N GLY A 57 -15.13 3.25 -2.50
CA GLY A 57 -16.42 3.83 -2.14
C GLY A 57 -16.83 3.51 -0.70
N ARG A 58 -17.70 4.33 -0.12
CA ARG A 58 -18.19 4.15 1.26
C ARG A 58 -19.31 3.13 1.30
N ILE A 59 -19.51 2.51 2.45
CA ILE A 59 -20.68 1.65 2.69
C ILE A 59 -21.59 2.37 3.68
N LEU A 60 -22.85 2.53 3.31
CA LEU A 60 -23.85 3.26 4.10
C LEU A 60 -25.02 2.36 4.47
N ASP A 61 -25.63 2.64 5.61
CA ASP A 61 -26.90 2.04 6.03
C ASP A 61 -28.08 2.66 5.26
N ARG A 62 -29.27 2.11 5.47
CA ARG A 62 -30.50 2.56 4.80
C ARG A 62 -30.88 4.02 5.08
N ASN A 63 -30.34 4.61 6.15
CA ASN A 63 -30.61 5.96 6.61
C ASN A 63 -29.46 6.92 6.23
N GLY A 64 -28.44 6.45 5.51
CA GLY A 64 -27.26 7.23 5.13
C GLY A 64 -26.19 7.34 6.22
N LYS A 65 -26.24 6.53 7.29
CA LYS A 65 -25.15 6.45 8.27
C LYS A 65 -23.99 5.67 7.66
N ILE A 66 -22.78 6.17 7.83
CA ILE A 66 -21.57 5.58 7.23
C ILE A 66 -21.14 4.37 8.07
N LEU A 67 -21.24 3.18 7.50
CA LEU A 67 -20.83 1.92 8.11
C LEU A 67 -19.35 1.62 7.87
N VAL A 68 -18.86 1.96 6.69
CA VAL A 68 -17.45 1.86 6.31
C VAL A 68 -17.06 3.10 5.55
N ASP A 69 -15.97 3.72 5.98
CA ASP A 69 -15.41 4.90 5.37
C ASP A 69 -13.92 4.71 5.08
N ASN A 70 -13.31 5.79 4.65
CA ASN A 70 -11.92 5.91 4.34
C ASN A 70 -11.37 7.13 5.10
N ARG A 71 -10.32 6.92 5.89
CA ARG A 71 -9.63 8.02 6.57
C ARG A 71 -8.28 8.29 5.94
N LEU A 72 -7.88 9.56 5.88
CA LEU A 72 -6.52 9.92 5.53
C LEU A 72 -5.60 9.55 6.69
N SER A 73 -4.63 8.70 6.41
CA SER A 73 -3.67 8.17 7.37
C SER A 73 -2.25 8.53 6.93
N VAL A 74 -1.39 8.90 7.88
CA VAL A 74 0.04 9.02 7.62
C VAL A 74 0.63 7.63 7.78
N VAL A 75 1.14 7.07 6.69
CA VAL A 75 1.71 5.73 6.64
C VAL A 75 3.22 5.86 6.52
N VAL A 76 3.93 5.25 7.47
CA VAL A 76 5.38 5.07 7.40
C VAL A 76 5.64 3.71 6.80
N GLY A 77 6.52 3.67 5.81
CA GLY A 77 6.89 2.45 5.12
C GLY A 77 8.33 2.48 4.64
N ILE A 78 8.72 1.40 3.98
CA ILE A 78 10.09 1.15 3.55
C ILE A 78 10.13 0.71 2.09
N VAL A 79 11.18 1.07 1.37
CA VAL A 79 11.44 0.64 -0.01
C VAL A 79 12.61 -0.31 0.00
N ARG A 80 12.43 -1.54 -0.51
CA ARG A 80 13.45 -2.61 -0.45
C ARG A 80 14.72 -2.25 -1.23
N ASP A 81 14.58 -1.64 -2.41
CA ASP A 81 15.69 -1.26 -3.31
C ASP A 81 16.70 -0.33 -2.60
N ASP A 82 16.19 0.60 -1.77
CA ASP A 82 17.02 1.55 -1.01
C ASP A 82 17.87 0.87 0.08
N LEU A 83 17.58 -0.39 0.41
CA LEU A 83 18.32 -1.17 1.40
C LEU A 83 19.44 -2.03 0.78
N GLU A 84 19.55 -2.10 -0.55
CA GLU A 84 20.48 -3.00 -1.24
C GLU A 84 21.96 -2.73 -0.89
N ASN A 85 22.28 -1.48 -0.56
CA ASN A 85 23.64 -1.07 -0.20
C ASN A 85 23.99 -1.33 1.27
N LEU A 86 23.03 -1.75 2.09
CA LEU A 86 23.23 -2.02 3.51
C LEU A 86 23.63 -3.48 3.74
N SER A 87 24.61 -3.70 4.61
CA SER A 87 24.92 -5.03 5.12
C SER A 87 23.73 -5.61 5.91
N SER A 88 23.69 -6.93 6.07
CA SER A 88 22.64 -7.58 6.86
C SER A 88 22.63 -7.14 8.33
N GLU A 89 23.78 -6.73 8.87
CA GLU A 89 23.89 -6.19 10.24
C GLU A 89 23.27 -4.79 10.31
N GLU A 90 23.60 -3.90 9.37
CA GLU A 90 23.02 -2.55 9.29
C GLU A 90 21.51 -2.58 9.06
N ARG A 91 21.00 -3.49 8.22
CA ARG A 91 19.56 -3.68 8.03
C ARG A 91 18.86 -4.11 9.31
N ASN A 92 19.46 -5.05 10.04
CA ASN A 92 18.90 -5.52 11.31
C ASN A 92 18.90 -4.44 12.41
N ASP A 93 19.94 -3.61 12.44
CA ASP A 93 20.00 -2.45 13.34
C ASP A 93 18.95 -1.39 12.98
N LEU A 94 18.75 -1.12 11.68
CA LEU A 94 17.68 -0.26 11.18
C LEU A 94 16.30 -0.76 11.60
N TYR A 95 16.02 -2.06 11.41
CA TYR A 95 14.75 -2.66 11.86
C TYR A 95 14.56 -2.55 13.37
N GLY A 96 15.65 -2.65 14.14
CA GLY A 96 15.65 -2.38 15.58
C GLY A 96 15.26 -0.95 15.92
N ALA A 97 15.90 0.02 15.27
CA ALA A 97 15.63 1.43 15.49
C ALA A 97 14.18 1.81 15.11
N LEU A 98 13.65 1.24 14.02
CA LEU A 98 12.26 1.44 13.59
C LEU A 98 11.26 0.86 14.58
N ALA A 99 11.45 -0.39 15.00
CA ALA A 99 10.61 -1.02 16.03
C ALA A 99 10.61 -0.18 17.32
N ASP A 100 11.79 0.24 17.79
CA ASP A 100 11.91 1.07 18.99
C ASP A 100 11.29 2.46 18.82
N LYS A 101 11.25 3.00 17.60
CA LYS A 101 10.60 4.27 17.29
C LYS A 101 9.08 4.12 17.30
N PHE A 102 8.53 3.14 16.59
CA PHE A 102 7.09 2.92 16.50
C PHE A 102 6.47 2.56 17.86
N ASN A 103 7.14 1.71 18.64
CA ASN A 103 6.67 1.27 19.96
C ASN A 103 6.63 2.38 21.02
N ARG A 104 7.15 3.58 20.73
CA ARG A 104 6.97 4.76 21.59
C ARG A 104 5.63 5.46 21.37
N TYR A 105 5.02 5.25 20.21
CA TYR A 105 3.79 5.88 19.79
C TYR A 105 2.60 4.93 19.78
N ASP A 106 2.85 3.62 19.75
CA ASP A 106 1.81 2.59 19.75
C ASP A 106 1.76 1.75 21.03
N ILE A 107 0.59 1.16 21.26
CA ILE A 107 0.32 0.14 22.27
C ILE A 107 0.71 -1.24 21.74
N GLU A 108 0.56 -1.49 20.43
CA GLU A 108 0.91 -2.75 19.80
C GLU A 108 2.39 -2.75 19.38
N ALA A 109 3.16 -3.68 19.95
CA ALA A 109 4.61 -3.68 19.78
C ALA A 109 5.00 -4.31 18.43
N LEU A 110 5.39 -3.49 17.46
CA LEU A 110 6.01 -3.94 16.23
C LEU A 110 7.39 -4.54 16.56
N LYS A 111 7.63 -5.78 16.15
CA LYS A 111 8.90 -6.48 16.36
C LYS A 111 9.80 -6.28 15.14
N ARG A 112 11.11 -6.45 15.38
CA ARG A 112 12.11 -6.48 14.29
C ARG A 112 11.80 -7.55 13.25
N ALA A 113 11.28 -8.69 13.71
CA ALA A 113 10.87 -9.80 12.86
C ALA A 113 9.71 -9.39 11.93
N ASP A 114 8.70 -8.69 12.45
CA ASP A 114 7.56 -8.24 11.65
C ASP A 114 7.98 -7.29 10.51
N ILE A 115 8.94 -6.40 10.78
CA ILE A 115 9.52 -5.52 9.75
C ILE A 115 10.32 -6.34 8.73
N ALA A 116 11.14 -7.29 9.18
CA ALA A 116 11.92 -8.13 8.28
C ALA A 116 11.00 -8.97 7.37
N ASP A 117 9.95 -9.57 7.94
CA ASP A 117 8.96 -10.36 7.22
C ASP A 117 8.21 -9.50 6.18
N ALA A 118 7.84 -8.26 6.55
CA ALA A 118 7.23 -7.31 5.61
C ALA A 118 8.20 -6.92 4.48
N VAL A 119 9.47 -6.68 4.80
CA VAL A 119 10.49 -6.33 3.79
C VAL A 119 10.80 -7.49 2.88
N ASP A 120 10.81 -8.73 3.36
CA ASP A 120 11.13 -9.94 2.58
C ASP A 120 9.90 -10.53 1.86
N ASP A 121 8.72 -9.93 2.06
CA ASP A 121 7.47 -10.37 1.47
C ASP A 121 7.54 -10.35 -0.07
N PRO A 122 7.45 -11.52 -0.74
CA PRO A 122 7.61 -11.62 -2.19
C PRO A 122 6.49 -10.92 -2.97
N ARG A 123 5.39 -10.53 -2.31
CA ARG A 123 4.33 -9.74 -2.94
C ARG A 123 4.86 -8.40 -3.40
N TYR A 124 5.70 -7.74 -2.62
CA TYR A 124 6.25 -6.42 -2.92
C TYR A 124 7.46 -6.50 -3.87
N ARG A 125 7.45 -5.67 -4.91
CA ARG A 125 8.58 -5.47 -5.84
C ARG A 125 9.62 -4.54 -5.20
N PRO A 126 10.87 -4.50 -5.70
CA PRO A 126 11.94 -3.74 -5.05
C PRO A 126 11.64 -2.26 -4.77
N LEU A 127 10.96 -1.57 -5.69
CA LEU A 127 10.61 -0.14 -5.54
C LEU A 127 9.24 0.11 -4.90
N ASP A 128 8.50 -0.95 -4.55
CA ASP A 128 7.18 -0.78 -3.96
C ASP A 128 7.33 -0.21 -2.55
N PHE A 129 6.35 0.58 -2.15
CA PHE A 129 6.27 1.10 -0.80
C PHE A 129 5.61 0.05 0.08
N ILE A 130 6.38 -0.46 1.03
CA ILE A 130 5.94 -1.48 1.97
C ILE A 130 5.44 -0.75 3.23
N PRO A 131 4.12 -0.67 3.49
CA PRO A 131 3.61 0.00 4.66
C PRO A 131 3.99 -0.79 5.92
N LEU A 132 4.67 -0.13 6.87
CA LEU A 132 5.09 -0.73 8.14
C LEU A 132 4.24 -0.25 9.32
N TYR A 133 3.79 1.00 9.27
CA TYR A 133 3.06 1.64 10.36
C TYR A 133 2.01 2.58 9.80
N ARG A 134 0.74 2.34 10.12
CA ARG A 134 -0.39 3.19 9.72
C ARG A 134 -0.77 4.11 10.88
N ASP A 135 -1.37 5.25 10.56
CA ASP A 135 -1.83 6.25 11.53
C ASP A 135 -0.71 6.87 12.37
N ALA A 136 0.45 7.06 11.75
CA ALA A 136 1.55 7.78 12.34
C ALA A 136 1.15 9.22 12.71
N PRO A 137 1.60 9.74 13.86
CA PRO A 137 1.47 11.16 14.15
C PRO A 137 2.28 11.96 13.11
N ALA A 138 1.76 13.14 12.74
CA ALA A 138 2.37 14.00 11.72
C ALA A 138 3.84 14.36 12.03
N GLU A 139 4.24 14.31 13.30
CA GLU A 139 5.61 14.51 13.77
C GLU A 139 6.60 13.48 13.21
N MET A 140 6.15 12.25 12.93
CA MET A 140 7.01 11.23 12.29
C MET A 140 7.36 11.61 10.85
N GLU A 141 6.45 12.26 10.12
CA GLU A 141 6.68 12.74 8.76
C GLU A 141 7.89 13.68 8.74
N LEU A 142 7.92 14.65 9.66
CA LEU A 142 9.03 15.59 9.80
C LEU A 142 10.31 14.90 10.30
N PHE A 143 10.19 14.03 11.31
CA PHE A 143 11.33 13.32 11.88
C PHE A 143 12.09 12.51 10.83
N PHE A 144 11.40 11.68 10.04
CA PHE A 144 12.03 10.86 9.01
C PHE A 144 12.52 11.71 7.82
N ALA A 145 11.92 12.87 7.57
CA ALA A 145 12.43 13.80 6.57
C ALA A 145 13.77 14.44 6.98
N GLU A 146 13.96 14.72 8.26
CA GLU A 146 15.22 15.28 8.80
C GLU A 146 16.32 14.23 8.96
N HIS A 147 15.95 12.97 9.24
CA HIS A 147 16.90 11.89 9.53
C HIS A 147 17.04 10.89 8.35
N ARG A 148 16.89 11.35 7.11
CA ARG A 148 16.96 10.47 5.91
C ARG A 148 18.26 9.67 5.80
N GLU A 149 19.39 10.23 6.26
CA GLU A 149 20.68 9.53 6.27
C GLU A 149 20.73 8.41 7.32
N GLU A 150 20.04 8.56 8.45
CA GLU A 150 19.99 7.57 9.52
C GLU A 150 18.94 6.47 9.26
N TYR A 151 17.92 6.79 8.46
CA TYR A 151 16.82 5.88 8.09
C TYR A 151 16.74 5.70 6.58
N PRO A 152 17.77 5.08 5.95
CA PRO A 152 17.75 4.79 4.52
C PRO A 152 16.55 3.92 4.16
N GLY A 153 15.92 4.21 3.02
CA GLY A 153 14.76 3.47 2.53
C GLY A 153 13.42 3.83 3.16
N ILE A 154 13.40 4.61 4.25
CA ILE A 154 12.15 5.01 4.88
C ILE A 154 11.47 6.11 4.07
N ARG A 155 10.16 5.95 3.90
CA ARG A 155 9.28 6.90 3.25
C ARG A 155 8.04 7.10 4.11
N VAL A 156 7.51 8.30 4.08
CA VAL A 156 6.24 8.63 4.74
C VAL A 156 5.30 9.13 3.67
N ARG A 157 4.11 8.53 3.59
CA ARG A 157 3.08 8.86 2.61
C ARG A 157 1.77 9.13 3.33
N ARG A 158 0.91 9.92 2.70
CA ARG A 158 -0.49 10.05 3.13
C ARG A 158 -1.32 9.14 2.24
N GLU A 159 -1.85 8.09 2.85
CA GLU A 159 -2.64 7.09 2.16
C GLU A 159 -4.03 7.03 2.79
N THR A 160 -4.95 6.47 2.02
CA THR A 160 -6.32 6.32 2.48
C THR A 160 -6.49 4.94 3.08
N VAL A 161 -6.82 4.85 4.37
CA VAL A 161 -6.99 3.60 5.10
C VAL A 161 -8.47 3.37 5.39
N ARG A 162 -8.93 2.13 5.16
CA ARG A 162 -10.31 1.72 5.43
C ARG A 162 -10.62 1.84 6.92
N THR A 163 -11.77 2.41 7.28
CA THR A 163 -12.21 2.56 8.68
C THR A 163 -13.64 2.08 8.88
N TYR A 164 -13.87 1.46 10.05
CA TYR A 164 -15.14 0.87 10.44
C TYR A 164 -15.64 1.57 11.71
N PRO A 165 -16.42 2.66 11.62
CA PRO A 165 -16.76 3.51 12.76
C PRO A 165 -17.51 2.80 13.89
N TYR A 166 -18.15 1.67 13.59
CA TYR A 166 -18.93 0.87 14.54
C TYR A 166 -18.16 -0.36 15.08
N GLY A 167 -16.86 -0.47 14.78
CA GLY A 167 -15.99 -1.56 15.25
C GLY A 167 -16.55 -2.93 14.90
N HIS A 168 -16.87 -3.72 15.93
CA HIS A 168 -17.33 -5.10 15.76
C HIS A 168 -18.74 -5.27 15.18
N ILE A 169 -19.56 -4.22 15.21
CA ILE A 169 -20.97 -4.30 14.81
C ILE A 169 -21.05 -4.52 13.31
N ALA A 170 -21.90 -5.46 12.88
CA ALA A 170 -22.08 -5.84 11.49
C ALA A 170 -20.83 -6.41 10.81
N SER A 171 -19.78 -6.76 11.55
CA SER A 171 -18.49 -7.25 11.01
C SER A 171 -18.66 -8.40 10.00
N SER A 172 -19.53 -9.37 10.30
CA SER A 172 -19.81 -10.50 9.38
C SER A 172 -20.54 -10.09 8.10
N ILE A 173 -21.33 -9.01 8.14
CA ILE A 173 -22.05 -8.47 6.97
C ILE A 173 -21.10 -7.64 6.13
N LEU A 174 -20.40 -6.70 6.75
CA LEU A 174 -19.52 -5.76 6.08
C LEU A 174 -18.30 -6.49 5.49
N GLY A 175 -17.75 -7.44 6.23
CA GLY A 175 -16.48 -8.07 5.92
C GLY A 175 -15.30 -7.14 6.19
N TYR A 176 -14.16 -7.47 5.60
CA TYR A 176 -12.92 -6.72 5.72
C TYR A 176 -12.18 -6.71 4.39
N VAL A 177 -11.19 -5.82 4.29
CA VAL A 177 -10.23 -5.78 3.18
C VAL A 177 -8.91 -6.36 3.65
N GLY A 178 -8.22 -7.06 2.76
CA GLY A 178 -6.89 -7.59 3.02
C GLY A 178 -6.03 -7.53 1.77
N HIS A 179 -4.73 -7.75 1.93
CA HIS A 179 -3.81 -7.81 0.80
C HIS A 179 -4.26 -8.87 -0.22
N ILE A 180 -4.13 -8.53 -1.50
CA ILE A 180 -4.32 -9.50 -2.56
C ILE A 180 -3.24 -10.59 -2.50
N GLU A 181 -3.67 -11.83 -2.56
CA GLU A 181 -2.81 -13.02 -2.52
C GLU A 181 -2.44 -13.49 -3.92
N GLY A 182 -1.33 -14.23 -4.04
CA GLY A 182 -0.90 -14.80 -5.32
C GLY A 182 -1.98 -15.69 -5.95
N SER A 183 -2.70 -16.46 -5.15
CA SER A 183 -3.84 -17.29 -5.60
C SER A 183 -4.98 -16.47 -6.23
N GLU A 184 -5.21 -15.25 -5.74
CA GLU A 184 -6.24 -14.33 -6.25
C GLU A 184 -5.75 -13.64 -7.53
N LEU A 185 -4.47 -13.31 -7.62
CA LEU A 185 -3.82 -12.79 -8.84
C LEU A 185 -3.72 -13.85 -9.94
N GLU A 186 -3.68 -15.13 -9.58
CA GLU A 186 -3.70 -16.23 -10.54
C GLU A 186 -5.11 -16.59 -11.02
N ASN A 187 -6.16 -16.12 -10.33
CA ASN A 187 -7.54 -16.38 -10.69
C ASN A 187 -7.97 -15.50 -11.89
N PRO A 188 -8.21 -16.09 -13.08
CA PRO A 188 -8.56 -15.33 -14.27
C PRO A 188 -9.86 -14.53 -14.11
N ASP A 189 -10.82 -15.04 -13.35
CA ASP A 189 -12.11 -14.35 -13.16
C ASP A 189 -11.92 -13.05 -12.36
N VAL A 190 -11.02 -13.06 -11.38
CA VAL A 190 -10.71 -11.90 -10.54
C VAL A 190 -9.94 -10.87 -11.35
N VAL A 191 -8.89 -11.29 -12.05
CA VAL A 191 -8.01 -10.39 -12.81
C VAL A 191 -8.68 -9.85 -14.07
N ALA A 192 -9.40 -10.70 -14.82
CA ALA A 192 -10.09 -10.27 -16.02
C ALA A 192 -11.23 -9.30 -15.69
N ALA A 193 -12.06 -9.58 -14.69
CA ALA A 193 -13.13 -8.67 -14.29
C ALA A 193 -12.58 -7.29 -13.86
N ALA A 194 -11.50 -7.28 -13.08
CA ALA A 194 -10.85 -6.03 -12.68
C ALA A 194 -10.25 -5.28 -13.88
N ALA A 195 -9.62 -5.98 -14.82
CA ALA A 195 -9.05 -5.38 -16.03
C ALA A 195 -10.13 -4.84 -16.98
N GLU A 196 -11.23 -5.57 -17.18
CA GLU A 196 -12.38 -5.16 -18.00
C GLU A 196 -13.06 -3.92 -17.42
N ALA A 197 -13.14 -3.81 -16.10
CA ALA A 197 -13.64 -2.62 -15.41
C ALA A 197 -12.67 -1.43 -15.42
N GLY A 198 -11.47 -1.58 -16.01
CA GLY A 198 -10.42 -0.55 -15.99
C GLY A 198 -9.73 -0.38 -14.64
N LYS A 199 -9.87 -1.35 -13.73
CA LYS A 199 -9.37 -1.32 -12.35
C LYS A 199 -8.36 -2.44 -12.07
N PRO A 200 -7.34 -2.67 -12.93
CA PRO A 200 -6.44 -3.81 -12.78
C PRO A 200 -5.76 -3.78 -11.40
N TYR A 201 -5.59 -4.96 -10.81
CA TYR A 201 -4.83 -5.09 -9.57
C TYR A 201 -3.35 -4.75 -9.80
N ILE A 202 -2.75 -4.22 -8.76
CA ILE A 202 -1.35 -3.87 -8.64
C ILE A 202 -0.70 -5.00 -7.83
N GLU A 203 0.20 -5.73 -8.46
CA GLU A 203 1.06 -6.67 -7.75
C GLU A 203 1.86 -5.91 -6.69
N GLY A 204 1.82 -6.40 -5.43
CA GLY A 204 2.67 -5.87 -4.37
C GLY A 204 2.16 -4.66 -3.61
N GLY A 205 0.85 -4.55 -3.39
CA GLY A 205 0.33 -3.56 -2.44
C GLY A 205 -1.17 -3.32 -2.49
N ASP A 206 -1.89 -3.94 -3.43
CA ASP A 206 -3.34 -3.77 -3.49
C ASP A 206 -4.08 -4.55 -2.41
N GLU A 207 -5.15 -3.94 -1.92
CA GLU A 207 -6.14 -4.56 -1.05
C GLU A 207 -7.38 -4.99 -1.88
N ILE A 208 -7.96 -6.12 -1.49
CA ILE A 208 -9.18 -6.71 -2.03
C ILE A 208 -10.14 -7.04 -0.88
N GLY A 209 -11.45 -6.92 -1.10
CA GLY A 209 -12.46 -7.37 -0.16
C GLY A 209 -12.40 -8.88 0.05
N LYS A 210 -12.19 -9.31 1.30
CA LYS A 210 -12.01 -10.72 1.68
C LYS A 210 -13.30 -11.39 2.17
N GLY A 211 -14.32 -10.62 2.51
CA GLY A 211 -15.63 -11.16 2.88
C GLY A 211 -16.76 -10.14 2.81
N GLY A 212 -17.98 -10.60 3.06
CA GLY A 212 -19.15 -9.74 3.23
C GLY A 212 -19.44 -8.82 2.02
N VAL A 213 -19.90 -7.60 2.32
CA VAL A 213 -20.15 -6.55 1.35
C VAL A 213 -18.85 -6.11 0.66
N GLU A 214 -17.74 -6.04 1.38
CA GLU A 214 -16.43 -5.67 0.79
C GLU A 214 -16.05 -6.59 -0.37
N GLN A 215 -16.25 -7.91 -0.23
CA GLN A 215 -15.97 -8.88 -1.30
C GLN A 215 -17.04 -8.88 -2.39
N SER A 216 -18.31 -8.92 -1.99
CA SER A 216 -19.42 -9.07 -2.96
C SER A 216 -19.64 -7.82 -3.82
N MET A 217 -19.28 -6.64 -3.32
CA MET A 217 -19.37 -5.37 -4.04
C MET A 217 -17.99 -4.81 -4.43
N GLU A 218 -16.94 -5.65 -4.46
CA GLU A 218 -15.56 -5.25 -4.77
C GLU A 218 -15.47 -4.45 -6.07
N ALA A 219 -16.16 -4.88 -7.13
CA ALA A 219 -16.12 -4.22 -8.43
C ALA A 219 -16.63 -2.76 -8.39
N ASP A 220 -17.65 -2.49 -7.57
CA ASP A 220 -18.23 -1.16 -7.40
C ASP A 220 -17.43 -0.33 -6.38
N LEU A 221 -17.08 -0.94 -5.25
CA LEU A 221 -16.36 -0.31 -4.15
C LEU A 221 -14.93 0.07 -4.54
N ARG A 222 -14.22 -0.73 -5.33
CA ARG A 222 -12.83 -0.45 -5.70
C ARG A 222 -12.73 0.83 -6.52
N GLY A 223 -11.81 1.72 -6.15
CA GLY A 223 -11.48 2.90 -6.93
C GLY A 223 -10.65 2.56 -8.17
N THR A 224 -10.67 3.44 -9.17
CA THR A 224 -9.80 3.31 -10.34
C THR A 224 -8.39 3.74 -9.94
N PRO A 225 -7.36 2.88 -10.10
CA PRO A 225 -6.00 3.24 -9.74
C PRO A 225 -5.46 4.35 -10.64
N GLY A 226 -4.74 5.29 -10.03
CA GLY A 226 -3.97 6.31 -10.74
C GLY A 226 -2.63 5.76 -11.23
N THR A 227 -1.97 6.50 -12.12
CA THR A 227 -0.65 6.15 -12.63
C THR A 227 0.26 7.37 -12.66
N THR A 228 1.46 7.24 -12.10
CA THR A 228 2.52 8.24 -12.19
C THR A 228 3.69 7.64 -12.96
N THR A 229 3.97 8.17 -14.14
CA THR A 229 5.12 7.80 -14.95
C THR A 229 6.28 8.71 -14.62
N VAL A 230 7.39 8.10 -14.17
CA VAL A 230 8.61 8.78 -13.75
C VAL A 230 9.79 8.37 -14.61
N GLU A 231 10.66 9.32 -14.88
CA GLU A 231 11.98 9.09 -15.43
C GLU A 231 12.95 8.84 -14.27
N VAL A 232 13.60 7.67 -14.27
CA VAL A 232 14.57 7.28 -13.25
C VAL A 232 15.98 7.23 -13.83
N SER A 233 16.96 7.66 -13.03
CA SER A 233 18.38 7.55 -13.34
C SER A 233 18.85 6.09 -13.29
N ARG A 234 20.10 5.86 -13.68
CA ARG A 234 20.74 4.53 -13.58
C ARG A 234 20.85 4.04 -12.13
N THR A 235 20.84 4.95 -11.16
CA THR A 235 20.85 4.64 -9.72
C THR A 235 19.45 4.45 -9.12
N GLY A 236 18.39 4.56 -9.92
CA GLY A 236 17.00 4.37 -9.48
C GLY A 236 16.33 5.62 -8.93
N GLU A 237 17.06 6.74 -8.82
CA GLU A 237 16.49 8.00 -8.34
C GLU A 237 15.49 8.58 -9.34
N VAL A 238 14.36 9.06 -8.82
CA VAL A 238 13.34 9.75 -9.62
C VAL A 238 13.87 11.13 -10.01
N VAL A 239 14.10 11.34 -11.31
CA VAL A 239 14.60 12.59 -11.87
C VAL A 239 13.44 13.53 -12.20
N GLN A 240 12.39 12.99 -12.84
CA GLN A 240 11.26 13.78 -13.31
C GLN A 240 9.97 12.96 -13.38
N VAL A 241 8.83 13.61 -13.12
CA VAL A 241 7.50 13.07 -13.44
C VAL A 241 7.17 13.41 -14.90
N VAL A 242 6.94 12.39 -15.72
CA VAL A 242 6.59 12.50 -17.15
C VAL A 242 5.09 12.68 -17.32
N GLU A 243 4.29 11.90 -16.59
CA GLU A 243 2.84 11.89 -16.68
C GLU A 243 2.25 11.50 -15.32
N GLU A 244 1.14 12.13 -14.94
CA GLU A 244 0.41 11.80 -13.71
C GLU A 244 -1.08 11.77 -14.02
N ILE A 245 -1.69 10.61 -13.82
CA ILE A 245 -3.12 10.36 -13.92
C ILE A 245 -3.61 10.11 -12.49
N PRO A 246 -4.41 11.01 -11.89
CA PRO A 246 -4.86 10.84 -10.52
C PRO A 246 -5.83 9.66 -10.39
N PRO A 247 -5.88 8.99 -9.23
CA PRO A 247 -6.85 7.94 -8.98
C PRO A 247 -8.29 8.48 -8.88
N GLU A 248 -9.27 7.64 -9.19
CA GLU A 248 -10.69 7.94 -9.04
C GLU A 248 -11.31 7.11 -7.91
N VAL A 249 -12.25 7.71 -7.16
CA VAL A 249 -12.94 7.05 -6.06
C VAL A 249 -13.96 6.02 -6.57
N GLY A 250 -14.07 4.89 -5.88
CA GLY A 250 -15.10 3.89 -6.14
C GLY A 250 -16.52 4.37 -5.80
N SER A 251 -17.51 3.58 -6.18
CA SER A 251 -18.92 3.90 -5.94
C SER A 251 -19.34 3.58 -4.52
N ASP A 252 -20.15 4.45 -3.92
CA ASP A 252 -20.76 4.20 -2.62
C ASP A 252 -21.83 3.10 -2.72
N VAL A 253 -21.87 2.21 -1.72
CA VAL A 253 -22.86 1.14 -1.60
C VAL A 253 -23.84 1.48 -0.49
N TRP A 254 -25.13 1.51 -0.81
CA TRP A 254 -26.22 1.68 0.16
C TRP A 254 -26.85 0.34 0.50
N LEU A 255 -26.85 -0.01 1.79
CA LEU A 255 -27.43 -1.25 2.31
C LEU A 255 -28.86 -1.01 2.83
N ASN A 256 -29.65 -2.09 2.88
CA ASN A 256 -30.96 -2.08 3.54
C ASN A 256 -30.87 -2.22 5.07
N ILE A 257 -29.69 -2.60 5.58
CA ILE A 257 -29.43 -2.75 7.00
C ILE A 257 -29.64 -1.40 7.70
N ASP A 258 -30.24 -1.46 8.88
CA ASP A 258 -30.29 -0.37 9.83
C ASP A 258 -29.28 -0.65 10.95
N ILE A 259 -28.31 0.23 11.14
CA ILE A 259 -27.21 -0.04 12.09
C ILE A 259 -27.69 -0.11 13.54
N ASP A 260 -28.75 0.63 13.90
CA ASP A 260 -29.27 0.60 15.26
C ASP A 260 -30.01 -0.72 15.50
N ALA A 261 -30.79 -1.18 14.52
CA ALA A 261 -31.45 -2.49 14.57
C ALA A 261 -30.42 -3.64 14.58
N GLN A 262 -29.33 -3.52 13.82
CA GLN A 262 -28.22 -4.47 13.80
C GLN A 262 -27.56 -4.57 15.17
N ALA A 263 -27.13 -3.43 15.73
CA ALA A 263 -26.49 -3.37 17.03
C ALA A 263 -27.37 -3.96 18.13
N TRP A 264 -28.66 -3.63 18.13
CA TRP A 264 -29.61 -4.18 19.09
C TRP A 264 -29.79 -5.70 18.91
N SER A 265 -29.86 -6.19 17.68
CA SER A 265 -30.02 -7.62 17.37
C SER A 265 -28.80 -8.43 17.84
N GLU A 266 -27.58 -7.94 17.58
CA GLU A 266 -26.34 -8.57 18.05
C GLU A 266 -26.25 -8.55 19.57
N GLN A 267 -26.62 -7.43 20.21
CA GLN A 267 -26.63 -7.32 21.68
C GLN A 267 -27.60 -8.32 22.32
N VAL A 268 -28.84 -8.39 21.83
CA VAL A 268 -29.85 -9.33 22.33
C VAL A 268 -29.40 -10.77 22.13
N LEU A 269 -28.88 -11.10 20.94
CA LEU A 269 -28.37 -12.44 20.63
C LEU A 269 -27.22 -12.84 21.57
N LYS A 270 -26.23 -11.96 21.76
CA LYS A 270 -25.09 -12.18 22.66
C LYS A 270 -25.52 -12.35 24.11
N GLN A 271 -26.49 -11.54 24.57
CA GLN A 271 -27.05 -11.65 25.92
C GLN A 271 -27.75 -13.00 26.09
N HIS A 272 -28.61 -13.39 25.13
CA HIS A 272 -29.34 -14.64 25.22
C HIS A 272 -28.43 -15.86 25.18
N MET A 273 -27.37 -15.83 24.36
CA MET A 273 -26.35 -16.87 24.33
C MET A 273 -25.61 -16.99 25.66
N SER A 274 -25.27 -15.86 26.29
CA SER A 274 -24.67 -15.83 27.63
C SER A 274 -25.61 -16.42 28.68
N ASP A 275 -26.90 -16.08 28.61
CA ASP A 275 -27.92 -16.57 29.56
C ASP A 275 -28.08 -18.08 29.46
N VAL A 276 -28.12 -18.67 28.26
CA VAL A 276 -28.28 -20.12 28.11
C VAL A 276 -26.98 -20.89 28.33
N ARG A 277 -25.81 -20.24 28.23
CA ARG A 277 -24.51 -20.89 28.44
C ARG A 277 -24.42 -21.45 29.87
N GLY A 278 -23.97 -22.68 30.00
CA GLY A 278 -23.87 -23.36 31.30
C GLY A 278 -25.16 -24.01 31.80
N HIS A 279 -26.32 -23.71 31.20
CA HIS A 279 -27.57 -24.38 31.56
C HIS A 279 -27.51 -25.87 31.21
N ARG A 280 -28.15 -26.71 32.04
CA ARG A 280 -28.30 -28.13 31.76
C ARG A 280 -29.62 -28.40 31.04
N SER A 281 -29.54 -29.05 29.89
CA SER A 281 -30.69 -29.64 29.23
C SER A 281 -31.33 -30.71 30.11
N LYS A 282 -32.58 -31.08 29.81
CA LYS A 282 -33.29 -32.19 30.44
C LYS A 282 -32.51 -33.52 30.37
N ASP A 283 -31.68 -33.67 29.33
CA ASP A 283 -30.81 -34.83 29.12
C ASP A 283 -29.43 -34.71 29.82
N GLY A 284 -29.24 -33.71 30.70
CA GLY A 284 -28.02 -33.51 31.48
C GLY A 284 -26.85 -32.85 30.73
N LYS A 285 -26.99 -32.58 29.43
CA LYS A 285 -25.98 -31.88 28.60
C LYS A 285 -25.91 -30.40 28.94
N VAL A 286 -24.70 -29.85 28.99
CA VAL A 286 -24.47 -28.41 29.22
C VAL A 286 -24.55 -27.66 27.89
N TYR A 287 -25.37 -26.62 27.82
CA TYR A 287 -25.42 -25.72 26.67
C TYR A 287 -24.14 -24.88 26.63
N ARG A 288 -23.38 -25.00 25.54
CA ARG A 288 -22.16 -24.20 25.30
C ARG A 288 -22.45 -22.87 24.59
N ALA A 289 -23.47 -22.85 23.72
CA ALA A 289 -23.84 -21.71 22.88
C ALA A 289 -22.64 -21.02 22.23
N PRO A 290 -21.82 -21.74 21.42
CA PRO A 290 -20.58 -21.21 20.89
C PRO A 290 -20.78 -20.19 19.77
N SER A 291 -21.91 -20.29 19.05
CA SER A 291 -22.28 -19.37 17.99
C SER A 291 -23.80 -19.22 17.90
N GLY A 292 -24.24 -18.13 17.29
CA GLY A 292 -25.65 -17.83 17.07
C GLY A 292 -25.82 -16.88 15.89
N ALA A 293 -27.00 -16.93 15.27
CA ALA A 293 -27.38 -16.01 14.21
C ALA A 293 -28.86 -15.60 14.35
N ALA A 294 -29.18 -14.38 13.94
CA ALA A 294 -30.54 -13.87 13.89
C ALA A 294 -30.72 -12.95 12.68
N ALA A 295 -31.89 -13.00 12.05
CA ALA A 295 -32.25 -12.14 10.94
C ALA A 295 -33.52 -11.35 11.29
N VAL A 296 -33.50 -10.04 11.03
CA VAL A 296 -34.67 -9.16 11.15
C VAL A 296 -35.07 -8.73 9.76
N ILE A 297 -36.29 -9.11 9.37
CA ILE A 297 -36.81 -8.91 8.01
C ILE A 297 -38.09 -8.09 8.10
N SER A 298 -38.22 -7.08 7.26
CA SER A 298 -39.45 -6.33 7.07
C SER A 298 -40.52 -7.22 6.43
N PRO A 299 -41.70 -7.41 7.06
CA PRO A 299 -42.77 -8.22 6.51
C PRO A 299 -43.46 -7.57 5.30
N HIS A 300 -43.21 -6.28 5.05
CA HIS A 300 -43.88 -5.53 3.99
C HIS A 300 -43.25 -5.76 2.61
N ASP A 301 -41.93 -5.83 2.55
CA ASP A 301 -41.15 -5.83 1.30
C ASP A 301 -40.02 -6.87 1.30
N GLY A 302 -39.86 -7.64 2.38
CA GLY A 302 -38.81 -8.65 2.51
C GLY A 302 -37.41 -8.06 2.68
N THR A 303 -37.28 -6.74 2.91
CA THR A 303 -35.97 -6.12 3.14
C THR A 303 -35.37 -6.60 4.45
N ILE A 304 -34.05 -6.83 4.42
CA ILE A 304 -33.29 -7.26 5.58
C ILE A 304 -32.83 -6.02 6.34
N LEU A 305 -33.25 -5.90 7.60
CA LEU A 305 -32.93 -4.78 8.49
C LEU A 305 -31.73 -5.07 9.39
N ALA A 306 -31.54 -6.35 9.75
CA ALA A 306 -30.39 -6.81 10.51
C ALA A 306 -30.08 -8.29 10.20
N LEU A 307 -28.80 -8.64 10.19
CA LEU A 307 -28.27 -10.01 10.15
C LEU A 307 -27.20 -10.15 11.24
N ALA A 308 -27.65 -10.41 12.47
CA ALA A 308 -26.76 -10.58 13.60
C ALA A 308 -26.08 -11.95 13.56
N SER A 309 -24.77 -11.97 13.80
CA SER A 309 -23.98 -13.19 13.99
C SER A 309 -23.06 -12.99 15.19
N VAL A 310 -22.94 -14.02 16.03
CA VAL A 310 -22.04 -14.04 17.19
C VAL A 310 -21.25 -15.36 17.14
N PRO A 311 -19.91 -15.36 17.33
CA PRO A 311 -19.06 -14.21 17.67
C PRO A 311 -18.87 -13.22 16.52
N THR A 312 -18.49 -11.98 16.88
CA THR A 312 -18.11 -10.88 15.99
C THR A 312 -16.60 -10.66 16.08
N TYR A 313 -16.03 -9.95 15.11
CA TYR A 313 -14.61 -9.54 15.11
C TYR A 313 -14.50 -8.06 14.77
N ASP A 314 -13.35 -7.44 15.01
CA ASP A 314 -13.10 -6.06 14.53
C ASP A 314 -12.52 -6.11 13.11
N PRO A 315 -13.24 -5.66 12.08
CA PRO A 315 -12.71 -5.64 10.72
C PRO A 315 -11.48 -4.72 10.58
N ALA A 316 -11.36 -3.68 11.41
CA ALA A 316 -10.24 -2.75 11.37
C ALA A 316 -8.91 -3.43 11.74
N ALA A 317 -8.95 -4.43 12.61
CA ALA A 317 -7.78 -5.22 13.01
C ALA A 317 -7.23 -6.12 11.89
N LEU A 318 -7.97 -6.27 10.78
CA LEU A 318 -7.58 -7.11 9.64
C LEU A 318 -7.09 -6.29 8.44
N VAL A 319 -7.23 -4.97 8.51
CA VAL A 319 -6.81 -4.05 7.45
C VAL A 319 -5.28 -4.00 7.38
N GLY A 320 -4.72 -4.22 6.19
CA GLY A 320 -3.27 -4.17 5.99
C GLY A 320 -2.51 -5.44 6.40
N GLY A 321 -3.21 -6.53 6.69
CA GLY A 321 -2.60 -7.81 7.08
C GLY A 321 -2.96 -8.19 8.51
N ILE A 322 -3.03 -9.50 8.76
CA ILE A 322 -3.46 -10.05 10.05
C ILE A 322 -2.21 -10.52 10.78
N SER A 323 -1.98 -10.03 12.01
CA SER A 323 -0.92 -10.59 12.84
C SER A 323 -1.25 -12.05 13.21
N THR A 324 -0.23 -12.89 13.34
CA THR A 324 -0.42 -14.30 13.72
C THR A 324 -1.22 -14.44 15.01
N ASP A 325 -0.98 -13.54 15.97
CA ASP A 325 -1.66 -13.52 17.26
C ASP A 325 -3.17 -13.25 17.11
N VAL A 326 -3.55 -12.24 16.31
CA VAL A 326 -4.97 -11.93 16.01
C VAL A 326 -5.63 -13.05 15.23
N TRP A 327 -4.92 -13.67 14.28
CA TRP A 327 -5.45 -14.79 13.52
C TRP A 327 -5.71 -16.03 14.39
N GLU A 328 -4.81 -16.33 15.33
CA GLU A 328 -4.98 -17.42 16.29
C GLU A 328 -6.16 -17.14 17.23
N GLU A 329 -6.32 -15.90 17.72
CA GLU A 329 -7.45 -15.51 18.56
C GLU A 329 -8.81 -15.70 17.85
N LEU A 330 -8.90 -15.31 16.57
CA LEU A 330 -10.13 -15.46 15.79
C LEU A 330 -10.47 -16.92 15.48
N ASN A 331 -9.47 -17.79 15.40
CA ASN A 331 -9.66 -19.20 15.11
C ASN A 331 -9.71 -20.09 16.38
N ASP A 332 -9.54 -19.52 17.57
CA ASP A 332 -9.61 -20.29 18.81
C ASP A 332 -11.05 -20.77 19.06
N PRO A 333 -11.31 -22.10 19.05
CA PRO A 333 -12.64 -22.65 19.26
C PRO A 333 -13.19 -22.42 20.67
N THR A 334 -12.40 -21.88 21.60
CA THR A 334 -12.82 -21.51 22.96
C THR A 334 -13.33 -20.06 23.08
N ASN A 335 -13.07 -19.22 22.07
CA ASN A 335 -13.61 -17.86 21.97
C ASN A 335 -15.06 -17.82 21.45
N GLY A 336 -15.59 -18.99 21.05
CA GLY A 336 -17.00 -19.29 20.82
C GLY A 336 -17.66 -19.89 22.05
#